data_AF-A0A378YJZ2-F1
#
_entry.id   AF-A0A378YJZ2-F1
#
_cell.length_a   1.000
_cell.length_b   1.000
_cell.length_c   1.000
_cell.angle_alpha   90.00
_cell.angle_beta   90.00
_cell.angle_gamma   90.00
#
_symmetry.space_group_name_H-M   'P 1'
#
loop_
_entity.id
_entity.type
_entity.pdbx_description
1 polymer ?
#
loop_
_entity_poly.entity_id
_entity_poly.type
_entity_poly.pdbx_seq_one_letter_code
_entity_poly.pdbx_strand_id
1 'polypeptide(L)'
;MYVDGNAVEGAEFLPMAYMLDSIDRILDGHEWRTTFSAENRASGMPEETLYGHAHQWVPIAHSIDAGILFVEHRPGPTYGHVIELSIGSGAFEGTLWAETLLEFFDTLTHSLDTRTPFHDQTPSLRESNLTAKSYLHWDFDCDE
;
A
#
# COMPACT_ATOMS: atom_id res chain seq x y z
N MET A 1 -15.03 -26.19 -6.46
CA MET A 1 -14.73 -25.39 -7.67
C MET A 1 -15.47 -24.08 -7.52
N TYR A 2 -14.90 -23.16 -6.76
CA TYR A 2 -15.41 -21.79 -6.63
C TYR A 2 -14.67 -20.99 -7.70
N VAL A 3 -15.37 -20.68 -8.78
CA VAL A 3 -14.91 -19.69 -9.75
C VAL A 3 -15.37 -18.36 -9.18
N ASP A 4 -14.53 -17.72 -8.36
CA ASP A 4 -14.79 -16.35 -7.97
C ASP A 4 -14.30 -15.46 -9.10
N GLY A 5 -15.23 -15.10 -9.99
CA GLY A 5 -15.03 -14.19 -11.11
C GLY A 5 -14.82 -12.73 -10.70
N ASN A 6 -14.24 -12.52 -9.51
CA ASN A 6 -13.94 -11.23 -8.90
C ASN A 6 -12.47 -11.09 -8.48
N ALA A 7 -11.57 -11.98 -8.94
CA ALA A 7 -10.19 -11.53 -9.13
C ALA A 7 -10.27 -10.41 -10.18
N VAL A 8 -10.29 -9.16 -9.72
CA VAL A 8 -10.32 -7.99 -10.60
C VAL A 8 -9.04 -8.08 -11.43
N GLU A 9 -9.16 -8.54 -12.67
CA GLU A 9 -8.03 -8.67 -13.59
C GLU A 9 -7.26 -7.34 -13.58
N GLY A 10 -6.02 -7.35 -13.09
CA GLY A 10 -5.15 -6.16 -13.02
C GLY A 10 -5.22 -5.32 -11.73
N ALA A 11 -5.85 -5.81 -10.65
CA ALA A 11 -5.88 -5.08 -9.37
C ALA A 11 -4.56 -5.12 -8.59
N GLU A 12 -3.69 -6.09 -8.79
CA GLU A 12 -2.46 -6.26 -7.98
C GLU A 12 -1.29 -5.48 -8.59
N PHE A 13 -1.38 -4.15 -8.62
CA PHE A 13 -0.28 -3.31 -9.16
C PHE A 13 0.98 -3.44 -8.28
N LEU A 14 0.79 -3.53 -6.98
CA LEU A 14 1.85 -3.70 -5.97
C LEU A 14 1.73 -5.09 -5.31
N PRO A 15 2.81 -5.57 -4.66
CA PRO A 15 2.77 -6.79 -3.86
C PRO A 15 1.64 -6.77 -2.82
N MET A 16 1.28 -7.95 -2.29
CA MET A 16 0.22 -8.09 -1.27
C MET A 16 -1.15 -7.54 -1.73
N ALA A 17 -1.43 -7.59 -3.04
CA ALA A 17 -2.68 -7.16 -3.64
C ALA A 17 -3.04 -5.68 -3.40
N TYR A 18 -2.02 -4.82 -3.29
CA TYR A 18 -2.20 -3.38 -3.23
C TYR A 18 -2.54 -2.79 -4.61
N MET A 19 -3.61 -1.99 -4.64
CA MET A 19 -4.09 -1.21 -5.77
C MET A 19 -3.74 0.27 -5.58
N LEU A 20 -3.18 0.92 -6.59
CA LEU A 20 -3.04 2.38 -6.57
C LEU A 20 -4.41 3.06 -6.50
N ASP A 21 -4.51 4.07 -5.65
CA ASP A 21 -5.72 4.86 -5.52
C ASP A 21 -5.85 5.86 -6.67
N SER A 22 -7.08 6.05 -7.16
CA SER A 22 -7.40 7.18 -8.03
C SER A 22 -7.32 8.48 -7.23
N ILE A 23 -7.15 9.62 -7.92
CA ILE A 23 -7.12 10.93 -7.26
C ILE A 23 -8.35 11.16 -6.37
N ASP A 24 -9.55 10.83 -6.86
CA ASP A 24 -10.79 10.97 -6.07
C ASP A 24 -10.72 10.17 -4.78
N ARG A 25 -10.21 8.93 -4.85
CA ARG A 25 -10.07 8.06 -3.67
C ARG A 25 -8.98 8.55 -2.70
N ILE A 26 -7.90 9.14 -3.21
CA ILE A 26 -6.87 9.78 -2.40
C ILE A 26 -7.48 10.95 -1.60
N LEU A 27 -8.28 11.78 -2.27
CA LEU A 27 -8.93 12.95 -1.64
C LEU A 27 -9.94 12.52 -0.57
N ASP A 28 -10.84 11.57 -0.91
CA ASP A 28 -11.82 11.03 0.03
C ASP A 28 -11.14 10.36 1.24
N GLY A 29 -10.09 9.57 0.98
CA GLY A 29 -9.29 8.92 2.02
C GLY A 29 -8.60 9.92 2.94
N HIS A 30 -8.04 11.00 2.39
CA HIS A 30 -7.41 12.07 3.17
C HIS A 30 -8.43 12.82 4.05
N GLU A 31 -9.63 13.12 3.53
CA GLU A 31 -10.70 13.75 4.30
C GLU A 31 -11.12 12.89 5.50
N TRP A 32 -11.34 11.60 5.26
CA TRP A 32 -11.69 10.65 6.32
C TRP A 32 -10.62 10.61 7.43
N ARG A 33 -9.34 10.57 7.05
CA ARG A 33 -8.22 10.55 8.00
C ARG A 33 -8.10 11.83 8.83
N THR A 34 -8.46 12.97 8.26
CA THR A 34 -8.51 14.24 8.99
C THR A 34 -9.55 14.18 10.10
N THR A 35 -10.73 13.63 9.80
CA THR A 35 -11.80 13.41 10.79
C THR A 35 -11.38 12.41 11.86
N PHE A 36 -10.87 11.25 11.43
CA PHE A 36 -10.41 10.19 12.33
C PHE A 36 -9.30 10.64 13.29
N SER A 37 -8.32 11.41 12.79
CA SER A 37 -7.25 11.96 13.63
C SER A 37 -7.78 13.00 14.63
N ALA A 38 -8.80 13.78 14.28
CA ALA A 38 -9.45 14.69 15.24
C ALA A 38 -10.11 13.92 16.40
N GLU A 39 -10.77 12.80 16.11
CA GLU A 39 -11.37 11.91 17.12
C GLU A 39 -10.32 11.25 18.01
N ASN A 40 -9.21 10.78 17.43
CA ASN A 40 -8.08 10.22 18.18
C ASN A 40 -7.48 11.23 19.15
N ARG A 41 -7.23 12.47 18.68
CA ARG A 41 -6.71 13.54 19.52
C ARG A 41 -7.69 13.92 20.63
N ALA A 42 -8.99 13.98 20.33
CA ALA A 42 -10.02 14.22 21.34
C ALA A 42 -10.08 13.12 22.41
N SER A 43 -9.71 11.89 22.05
CA SER A 43 -9.60 10.74 22.95
C SER A 43 -8.27 10.70 23.74
N GLY A 44 -7.39 11.70 23.57
CA GLY A 44 -6.11 11.79 24.27
C GLY A 44 -4.96 11.04 23.61
N MET A 45 -5.12 10.58 22.36
CA MET A 45 -4.02 9.95 21.62
C MET A 45 -2.93 10.99 21.30
N PRO A 46 -1.66 10.74 21.68
CA PRO A 46 -0.56 11.68 21.38
C PRO A 46 -0.28 11.77 19.89
N GLU A 47 0.00 12.98 19.40
CA GLU A 47 0.29 13.26 17.98
C GLU A 47 1.58 12.57 17.51
N GLU A 48 2.46 12.22 18.43
CA GLU A 48 3.70 11.47 18.15
C GLU A 48 3.42 10.02 17.74
N THR A 49 2.30 9.45 18.16
CA THR A 49 1.89 8.11 17.71
C THR A 49 1.39 8.16 16.28
N LEU A 50 1.60 7.09 15.52
CA LEU A 50 1.20 6.97 14.11
C LEU A 50 -0.25 7.47 13.92
N TYR A 51 -1.22 6.81 14.55
CA TYR A 51 -2.64 7.18 14.46
C TYR A 51 -2.99 8.58 15.00
N GLY A 52 -2.14 9.16 15.86
CA GLY A 52 -2.30 10.50 16.40
C GLY A 52 -2.14 11.60 15.34
N HIS A 53 -1.31 11.36 14.32
CA HIS A 53 -1.08 12.29 13.21
C HIS A 53 -1.64 11.78 11.87
N ALA A 54 -2.65 10.90 11.88
CA ALA A 54 -3.24 10.37 10.64
C ALA A 54 -3.76 11.46 9.66
N HIS A 55 -4.09 12.66 10.15
CA HIS A 55 -4.44 13.82 9.32
C HIS A 55 -3.29 14.35 8.45
N GLN A 56 -2.06 13.86 8.65
CA GLN A 56 -0.87 14.23 7.89
C GLN A 56 -0.48 13.14 6.90
N TRP A 57 -1.32 12.13 6.69
CA TRP A 57 -1.05 11.05 5.74
C TRP A 57 -1.76 11.31 4.41
N VAL A 58 -1.01 11.12 3.32
CA VAL A 58 -1.57 11.13 1.96
C VAL A 58 -1.66 9.68 1.48
N PRO A 59 -2.85 9.04 1.47
CA PRO A 59 -2.98 7.68 0.97
C PRO A 59 -2.65 7.62 -0.52
N ILE A 60 -2.01 6.54 -0.96
CA ILE A 60 -1.64 6.34 -2.37
C ILE A 60 -2.06 4.96 -2.90
N ALA A 61 -2.30 3.99 -2.02
CA ALA A 61 -2.79 2.66 -2.39
C ALA A 61 -3.56 2.00 -1.24
N HIS A 62 -4.40 1.03 -1.59
CA HIS A 62 -5.10 0.18 -0.64
C HIS A 62 -5.01 -1.29 -1.06
N SER A 63 -5.03 -2.20 -0.10
CA SER A 63 -5.15 -3.63 -0.36
C SER A 63 -6.59 -4.11 -0.18
N ILE A 64 -6.85 -5.32 -0.66
CA ILE A 64 -8.16 -5.98 -0.53
C ILE A 64 -8.52 -6.32 0.93
N ASP A 65 -7.54 -6.41 1.82
CA ASP A 65 -7.70 -6.70 3.25
C ASP A 65 -7.65 -5.43 4.12
N ALA A 66 -7.97 -4.27 3.53
CA ALA A 66 -8.02 -2.96 4.20
C ALA A 66 -6.67 -2.41 4.67
N GLY A 67 -5.56 -2.95 4.18
CA GLY A 67 -4.25 -2.33 4.28
C GLY A 67 -4.20 -1.00 3.51
N ILE A 68 -3.36 -0.08 3.99
CA ILE A 68 -3.20 1.24 3.38
C ILE A 68 -1.73 1.58 3.23
N LEU A 69 -1.34 2.01 2.04
CA LEU A 69 -0.03 2.60 1.76
C LEU A 69 -0.20 4.12 1.66
N PHE A 70 0.62 4.88 2.35
CA PHE A 70 0.53 6.34 2.37
C PHE A 70 1.90 7.00 2.40
N VAL A 71 1.93 8.26 1.98
CA VAL A 71 3.07 9.15 2.15
C VAL A 71 2.88 9.94 3.44
N GLU A 72 3.87 9.91 4.31
CA GLU A 72 3.91 10.70 5.54
C GLU A 72 4.23 12.16 5.21
N HIS A 73 3.29 13.07 5.50
CA HIS A 73 3.44 14.50 5.24
C HIS A 73 3.64 15.31 6.54
N ARG A 74 3.86 14.64 7.67
CA ARG A 74 4.27 15.26 8.93
C ARG A 74 5.66 15.90 8.81
N PRO A 75 5.82 17.20 9.11
CA PRO A 75 7.12 17.83 9.13
C PRO A 75 8.04 17.15 10.15
N GLY A 76 9.22 16.73 9.70
CA GLY A 76 10.18 16.04 10.55
C GLY A 76 11.03 15.03 9.77
N PRO A 77 11.73 14.14 10.49
CA PRO A 77 12.63 13.15 9.90
C PRO A 77 11.93 12.15 8.98
N THR A 78 10.63 11.93 9.15
CA THR A 78 9.85 10.96 8.36
C THR A 78 9.07 11.60 7.22
N TYR A 79 9.25 12.90 6.97
CA TYR A 79 8.55 13.60 5.89
C TYR A 79 8.91 12.99 4.53
N GLY A 80 7.90 12.55 3.78
CA GLY A 80 8.05 11.92 2.47
C GLY A 80 8.19 10.39 2.51
N HIS A 81 8.29 9.79 3.70
CA HIS A 81 8.36 8.34 3.83
C HIS A 81 7.10 7.67 3.29
N VAL A 82 7.26 6.55 2.59
CA VAL A 82 6.17 5.69 2.15
C VAL A 82 6.00 4.58 3.19
N ILE A 83 4.85 4.55 3.84
CA ILE A 83 4.58 3.67 4.98
C ILE A 83 3.33 2.86 4.70
N GLU A 84 3.40 1.58 5.03
CA GLU A 84 2.30 0.64 4.96
C GLU A 84 1.69 0.42 6.35
N LEU A 85 0.37 0.33 6.39
CA LEU A 85 -0.39 -0.11 7.55
C LEU A 85 -1.30 -1.26 7.16
N SER A 86 -0.91 -2.48 7.53
CA SER A 86 -1.73 -3.68 7.38
C SER A 86 -2.85 -3.74 8.43
N ILE A 87 -3.90 -2.95 8.27
CA ILE A 87 -5.04 -2.95 9.21
C ILE A 87 -5.70 -4.33 9.27
N GLY A 88 -5.78 -5.05 8.13
CA GLY A 88 -6.35 -6.39 8.04
C GLY A 88 -5.64 -7.44 8.87
N SER A 89 -4.33 -7.30 9.09
CA SER A 89 -3.53 -8.20 9.93
C SER A 89 -3.49 -7.78 11.41
N GLY A 90 -4.10 -6.64 11.76
CA GLY A 90 -4.06 -6.07 13.10
C GLY A 90 -2.72 -5.40 13.44
N ALA A 91 -1.90 -5.06 12.44
CA ALA A 91 -0.67 -4.30 12.65
C ALA A 91 -1.00 -2.85 13.02
N PHE A 92 -0.53 -2.44 14.21
CA PHE A 92 -0.67 -1.05 14.68
C PHE A 92 0.60 -0.22 14.43
N GLU A 93 1.69 -0.89 14.07
CA GLU A 93 2.96 -0.28 13.69
C GLU A 93 3.05 -0.23 12.17
N GLY A 94 3.45 0.92 11.63
CA GLY A 94 3.64 1.08 10.19
C GLY A 94 4.94 0.45 9.73
N THR A 95 4.91 -0.21 8.58
CA THR A 95 6.10 -0.76 7.93
C THR A 95 6.64 0.24 6.90
N LEU A 96 7.90 0.63 7.03
CA LEU A 96 8.54 1.51 6.05
C LEU A 96 8.75 0.77 4.73
N TRP A 97 8.24 1.32 3.64
CA TRP A 97 8.47 0.81 2.30
C TRP A 97 9.59 1.55 1.56
N ALA A 98 9.68 2.87 1.74
CA ALA A 98 10.77 3.70 1.23
C ALA A 98 10.87 5.01 2.01
N GLU A 99 12.04 5.66 2.00
CA GLU A 99 12.21 6.98 2.63
C GLU A 99 11.63 8.11 1.77
N THR A 100 11.50 7.89 0.46
CA THR A 100 10.89 8.86 -0.45
C THR A 100 9.99 8.21 -1.49
N LEU A 101 9.05 8.98 -2.04
CA LEU A 101 8.21 8.53 -3.15
C LEU A 101 9.03 8.23 -4.42
N LEU A 102 10.14 8.95 -4.64
CA LEU A 102 11.05 8.69 -5.75
C LEU A 102 11.72 7.32 -5.59
N GLU A 103 12.32 7.05 -4.43
CA GLU A 103 12.94 5.77 -4.11
C GLU A 103 11.95 4.61 -4.24
N PHE A 104 10.72 4.80 -3.76
CA PHE A 104 9.64 3.81 -3.90
C PHE A 104 9.41 3.43 -5.38
N PHE A 105 9.20 4.42 -6.25
CA PHE A 105 8.93 4.15 -7.67
C PHE A 105 10.18 3.66 -8.42
N ASP A 106 11.37 4.16 -8.09
CA ASP A 106 12.63 3.68 -8.66
C ASP A 106 12.85 2.21 -8.33
N THR A 107 12.63 1.81 -7.07
CA THR A 107 12.79 0.43 -6.62
C THR A 107 11.73 -0.50 -7.23
N LEU A 108 10.48 -0.05 -7.28
CA LEU A 108 9.38 -0.78 -7.94
C LEU A 108 9.70 -1.01 -9.43
N THR A 109 10.08 0.04 -10.14
CA THR A 109 10.39 -0.04 -11.58
C THR A 109 11.61 -0.94 -11.82
N HIS A 110 12.64 -0.81 -10.98
CA HIS A 110 13.80 -1.68 -11.05
C HIS A 110 13.42 -3.16 -10.87
N SER A 111 12.59 -3.47 -9.88
CA SER A 111 12.08 -4.83 -9.63
C SER A 111 11.31 -5.38 -10.83
N LEU A 112 10.42 -4.57 -11.42
CA LEU A 112 9.65 -4.96 -12.61
C LEU A 112 10.54 -5.22 -13.83
N ASP A 113 11.59 -4.42 -14.03
CA ASP A 113 12.52 -4.54 -15.16
C ASP A 113 13.46 -5.73 -15.02
N THR A 114 13.98 -5.99 -13.82
CA THR A 114 15.01 -7.02 -13.58
C THR A 114 14.46 -8.33 -13.04
N ARG A 115 13.18 -8.36 -12.66
CA ARG A 115 12.52 -9.46 -11.93
C ARG A 115 13.25 -9.79 -10.62
N THR A 116 13.72 -8.76 -9.92
CA THR A 116 14.23 -8.90 -8.55
C THR A 116 13.11 -8.65 -7.54
N PRO A 117 13.27 -9.11 -6.30
CA PRO A 117 12.23 -8.94 -5.28
C PRO A 117 11.97 -7.46 -4.93
N PHE A 118 10.71 -7.15 -4.63
CA PHE A 118 10.26 -5.89 -4.04
C PHE A 118 9.33 -6.24 -2.87
N HIS A 119 9.72 -5.89 -1.65
CA HIS A 119 9.03 -6.32 -0.42
C HIS A 119 8.79 -7.84 -0.36
N ASP A 120 9.88 -8.62 -0.51
CA ASP A 120 9.91 -10.09 -0.43
C ASP A 120 9.04 -10.82 -1.47
N GLN A 121 8.59 -10.09 -2.49
CA GLN A 121 7.83 -10.65 -3.61
C GLN A 121 8.47 -10.29 -4.95
N THR A 122 8.66 -11.29 -5.79
CA THR A 122 9.23 -11.15 -7.12
C THR A 122 8.11 -10.99 -8.16
N PRO A 123 8.19 -9.99 -9.07
CA PRO A 123 7.18 -9.82 -10.09
C PRO A 123 7.32 -10.89 -11.18
N SER A 124 6.20 -11.46 -11.57
CA SER A 124 6.08 -12.42 -12.66
C SER A 124 4.91 -12.08 -13.59
N LEU A 125 5.00 -12.54 -14.83
CA LEU A 125 3.88 -12.47 -15.77
C LEU A 125 3.14 -13.79 -15.76
N ARG A 126 1.84 -13.76 -15.52
CA ARG A 126 0.95 -14.91 -15.62
C ARG A 126 -0.05 -14.70 -16.75
N GLU A 127 -0.47 -15.79 -17.38
CA GLU A 127 -1.49 -15.77 -18.41
C GLU A 127 -2.78 -16.40 -17.87
N SER A 128 -3.91 -15.73 -18.08
CA SER A 128 -5.21 -16.25 -17.67
C SER A 128 -5.65 -17.37 -18.61
N ASN A 129 -5.85 -18.57 -18.06
CA ASN A 129 -6.40 -19.70 -18.82
C ASN A 129 -7.84 -19.46 -19.33
N LEU A 130 -8.53 -18.45 -18.80
CA LEU A 130 -9.91 -18.12 -19.18
C LEU A 130 -9.97 -17.03 -20.27
N THR A 131 -9.07 -16.05 -20.21
CA THR A 131 -9.12 -14.86 -21.08
C THR A 131 -7.92 -14.73 -22.02
N ALA A 132 -6.89 -15.58 -21.87
CA ALA A 132 -5.59 -15.50 -22.55
C ALA A 132 -4.89 -14.13 -22.39
N LYS A 133 -5.29 -13.34 -21.39
CA LYS A 133 -4.64 -12.07 -21.07
C LYS A 133 -3.46 -12.33 -20.15
N SER A 134 -2.37 -11.60 -20.39
CA SER A 134 -1.25 -11.53 -19.45
C SER A 134 -1.53 -10.51 -18.36
N TYR A 135 -1.17 -10.84 -17.12
CA TYR A 135 -1.26 -9.96 -15.97
C TYR A 135 0.01 -10.05 -15.12
N LEU A 136 0.32 -8.95 -14.44
CA LEU A 136 1.35 -8.90 -13.41
C LEU A 136 0.89 -9.70 -12.20
N HIS A 137 1.79 -10.48 -11.64
CA HIS A 137 1.60 -11.19 -10.38
C HIS A 137 2.86 -11.04 -9.52
N TRP A 138 2.70 -11.20 -8.22
CA TRP A 138 3.77 -11.08 -7.23
C TRP A 138 3.89 -12.42 -6.50
N ASP A 139 4.98 -13.14 -6.75
CA ASP A 139 5.26 -14.42 -6.11
C ASP A 139 6.05 -14.17 -4.82
N PHE A 140 5.64 -14.76 -3.70
CA PHE A 140 6.47 -14.76 -2.50
C PHE A 140 7.76 -15.51 -2.80
N ASP A 141 8.89 -14.91 -2.42
CA ASP A 141 10.14 -15.64 -2.34
C ASP A 141 10.04 -16.60 -1.15
N CYS A 142 9.53 -17.81 -1.41
CA CYS A 142 9.71 -18.90 -0.47
C CYS A 142 11.19 -19.28 -0.53
N ASP A 143 11.97 -18.90 0.47
CA ASP A 143 13.29 -19.49 0.69
C ASP A 143 13.17 -21.03 0.65
N GLU A 144 13.87 -21.68 -0.28
CA GLU A 144 14.13 -23.13 -0.26
C GLU A 144 15.17 -23.52 0.78
#